data_AF-A0AAN7ESK1-F1
#
_entry.id   AF-A0AAN7ESK1-F1
#
_cell.length_a   1.000
_cell.length_b   1.000
_cell.length_c   1.000
_cell.angle_alpha   90.00
_cell.angle_beta   90.00
_cell.angle_gamma   90.00
#
_symmetry.space_group_name_H-M   'P 1'
#
loop_
_entity.id
_entity.type
_entity.pdbx_description
1 polymer ?
#
loop_
_entity_poly.entity_id
_entity_poly.type
_entity_poly.pdbx_seq_one_letter_code
_entity_poly.pdbx_strand_id
1 'polypeptide(L)'
;MASMLGFLPNHSLYSRTLWAPSVSINHFVASPSHTSTVSYLSSNNTHQLKLKHLPQPQASSSEGIPGELIEDSKFVPLNAEDPRYGPPALLLLGFEVEEAMKIQQLLKELDGEFLEIIFCTEDMITRPLWEAMNTRQPHLEAVKVAKSLPRICFLSGLSGEEMMVLIDAFPETGLEPAIFAALVPNSADKPLQELIEEIMGDHEMLTAKQPSST
;
A
#
# COMPACT_ATOMS: atom_id res chain seq x y z
N MET A 1 -30.61 38.45 11.19
CA MET A 1 -30.68 37.87 12.55
C MET A 1 -30.87 36.37 12.36
N ALA A 2 -29.81 35.57 12.49
CA ALA A 2 -29.60 34.48 13.50
C ALA A 2 -30.72 33.40 13.50
N SER A 3 -30.50 32.08 13.41
CA SER A 3 -29.51 31.18 14.05
C SER A 3 -29.25 29.94 13.15
N MET A 4 -28.05 29.37 13.01
CA MET A 4 -27.32 28.45 13.92
C MET A 4 -28.16 27.33 14.56
N LEU A 5 -28.02 26.10 14.05
CA LEU A 5 -28.12 24.86 14.81
C LEU A 5 -27.11 23.86 14.22
N GLY A 6 -26.06 23.58 14.99
CA GLY A 6 -25.07 22.56 14.69
C GLY A 6 -25.51 21.19 15.17
N PHE A 7 -24.94 20.16 14.54
CA PHE A 7 -24.91 18.80 15.07
C PHE A 7 -23.52 18.22 14.81
N LEU A 8 -22.80 17.91 15.90
CA LEU A 8 -21.65 17.01 15.92
C LEU A 8 -22.15 15.55 15.90
N PRO A 9 -21.30 14.62 15.44
CA PRO A 9 -21.11 13.42 16.27
C PRO A 9 -19.64 12.99 16.44
N ASN A 10 -19.30 12.77 17.71
CA ASN A 10 -18.47 11.70 18.27
C ASN A 10 -17.05 11.46 17.76
N HIS A 11 -16.11 12.14 18.43
CA HIS A 11 -14.74 11.69 18.57
C HIS A 11 -14.68 10.46 19.49
N SER A 12 -14.27 9.32 18.94
CA SER A 12 -13.80 8.17 19.74
C SER A 12 -12.35 8.42 20.15
N LEU A 13 -12.13 8.47 21.46
CA LEU A 13 -10.83 8.66 22.09
C LEU A 13 -9.99 7.39 21.96
N TYR A 14 -8.87 7.46 21.25
CA TYR A 14 -7.71 6.62 21.54
C TYR A 14 -6.55 7.49 21.98
N SER A 15 -6.38 7.57 23.29
CA SER A 15 -5.24 8.17 23.96
C SER A 15 -3.98 7.35 23.64
N ARG A 16 -3.04 7.91 22.88
CA ARG A 16 -1.64 7.46 22.90
C ARG A 16 -0.84 8.38 23.80
N THR A 17 -0.44 7.82 24.93
CA THR A 17 0.43 8.42 25.93
C THR A 17 1.76 8.86 25.30
N LEU A 18 2.08 10.14 25.48
CA LEU A 18 3.38 10.75 25.25
C LEU A 18 4.46 10.01 26.04
N TRP A 19 5.54 9.59 25.37
CA TRP A 19 6.80 9.30 26.06
C TRP A 19 8.00 9.78 25.24
N ALA A 20 8.55 10.90 25.67
CA ALA A 20 9.96 11.29 25.58
C ALA A 20 10.31 11.89 26.96
N PRO A 21 11.57 12.00 27.41
CA PRO A 21 12.82 12.00 26.63
C PRO A 21 13.98 11.18 27.28
N SER A 22 15.14 11.09 26.63
CA SER A 22 16.38 11.71 27.16
C SER A 22 17.60 11.47 26.27
N VAL A 23 18.30 12.57 26.01
CA VAL A 23 19.64 12.66 25.44
C VAL A 23 20.66 12.14 26.45
N SER A 24 21.69 11.43 25.99
CA SER A 24 23.00 11.52 26.65
C SER A 24 24.12 11.34 25.63
N ILE A 25 24.91 12.40 25.51
CA ILE A 25 26.19 12.45 24.82
C ILE A 25 27.24 11.88 25.77
N ASN A 26 28.13 11.02 25.30
CA ASN A 26 29.51 11.03 25.76
C ASN A 26 30.48 10.46 24.71
N HIS A 27 31.64 11.10 24.73
CA HIS A 27 32.73 11.07 23.76
C HIS A 27 33.86 10.12 24.23
N PHE A 28 34.76 9.79 23.29
CA PHE A 28 36.22 9.64 23.46
C PHE A 28 36.88 8.25 23.67
N VAL A 29 37.73 7.88 22.69
CA VAL A 29 39.15 7.42 22.74
C VAL A 29 39.44 6.19 21.86
N ALA A 30 40.60 6.24 21.19
CA ALA A 30 41.05 5.46 20.03
C ALA A 30 41.95 4.24 20.34
N SER A 31 41.97 3.30 19.36
CA SER A 31 43.10 2.48 18.81
C SER A 31 43.88 1.48 19.69
N PRO A 32 44.68 0.55 19.10
CA PRO A 32 44.45 -0.38 17.98
C PRO A 32 44.82 -1.86 18.34
N SER A 33 44.94 -2.73 17.33
CA SER A 33 45.88 -3.87 17.14
C SER A 33 45.42 -5.35 17.05
N HIS A 34 45.77 -5.95 15.90
CA HIS A 34 46.31 -7.30 15.60
C HIS A 34 45.47 -8.61 15.59
N THR A 35 45.19 -9.06 14.35
CA THR A 35 45.38 -10.40 13.71
C THR A 35 45.25 -11.72 14.50
N SER A 36 44.37 -12.63 14.01
CA SER A 36 44.62 -14.04 13.58
C SER A 36 43.25 -14.69 13.27
N THR A 37 42.93 -15.15 12.05
CA THR A 37 43.05 -16.56 11.54
C THR A 37 42.45 -17.57 12.54
N VAL A 38 41.42 -18.40 12.27
CA VAL A 38 41.20 -19.38 11.18
C VAL A 38 39.69 -19.79 11.13
N SER A 39 39.26 -20.19 9.93
CA SER A 39 38.11 -20.99 9.45
C SER A 39 37.22 -21.77 10.44
N TYR A 40 35.89 -21.83 10.21
CA TYR A 40 35.13 -23.01 9.69
C TYR A 40 33.60 -22.77 9.59
N LEU A 41 33.01 -23.31 8.51
CA LEU A 41 31.68 -23.94 8.35
C LEU A 41 30.39 -23.35 8.97
N SER A 42 29.46 -23.00 8.06
CA SER A 42 28.09 -23.53 7.91
C SER A 42 27.01 -23.34 8.99
N SER A 43 25.83 -22.98 8.47
CA SER A 43 24.47 -23.35 8.89
C SER A 43 23.74 -22.49 9.93
N ASN A 44 22.66 -21.89 9.42
CA ASN A 44 21.29 -21.78 9.94
C ASN A 44 21.10 -21.56 11.44
N ASN A 45 20.54 -20.40 11.79
CA ASN A 45 19.84 -20.25 13.07
C ASN A 45 18.44 -19.64 12.85
N THR A 46 17.48 -20.54 12.67
CA THR A 46 16.05 -20.30 12.87
C THR A 46 15.78 -20.15 14.37
N HIS A 47 15.35 -18.96 14.79
CA HIS A 47 14.84 -18.75 16.15
C HIS A 47 13.41 -19.31 16.25
N GLN A 48 13.31 -20.56 16.69
CA GLN A 48 12.05 -21.24 17.05
C GLN A 48 11.53 -20.70 18.39
N LEU A 49 10.47 -19.89 18.38
CA LEU A 49 9.70 -19.58 19.59
C LEU A 49 8.63 -20.67 19.79
N LYS A 50 8.92 -21.53 20.78
CA LYS A 50 8.16 -22.70 21.20
C LYS A 50 6.87 -22.29 21.92
N LEU A 51 5.72 -22.36 21.25
CA LEU A 51 4.41 -22.21 21.90
C LEU A 51 3.94 -23.58 22.44
N LYS A 52 3.55 -23.59 23.72
CA LYS A 52 3.13 -24.78 24.47
C LYS A 52 1.70 -25.18 24.13
N HIS A 53 1.50 -26.49 23.95
CA HIS A 53 0.24 -27.20 23.75
C HIS A 53 -0.68 -27.15 24.99
N LEU A 54 -1.98 -26.91 24.79
CA LEU A 54 -3.08 -27.21 25.73
C LEU A 54 -4.32 -27.64 24.90
N PRO A 55 -5.32 -28.37 25.45
CA PRO A 55 -5.66 -29.69 24.96
C PRO A 55 -7.00 -29.73 24.22
N GLN A 56 -7.09 -30.75 23.38
CA GLN A 56 -8.26 -31.30 22.71
C GLN A 56 -9.50 -31.46 23.62
N PRO A 57 -10.71 -31.18 23.09
CA PRO A 57 -11.92 -31.94 23.45
C PRO A 57 -12.30 -32.92 22.34
N GLN A 58 -12.56 -34.16 22.72
CA GLN A 58 -13.03 -35.24 21.84
C GLN A 58 -14.49 -35.06 21.41
N ALA A 59 -14.73 -35.38 20.15
CA ALA A 59 -15.85 -36.10 19.52
C ALA A 59 -17.30 -35.85 20.00
N SER A 60 -18.15 -35.45 19.05
CA SER A 60 -19.52 -35.95 18.97
C SER A 60 -19.88 -36.21 17.49
N SER A 61 -20.55 -37.34 17.28
CA SER A 61 -20.92 -37.97 16.02
C SER A 61 -22.39 -37.68 15.69
N SER A 62 -22.71 -37.25 14.47
CA SER A 62 -23.82 -37.79 13.63
C SER A 62 -24.05 -36.94 12.38
N GLU A 63 -24.23 -37.64 11.25
CA GLU A 63 -24.98 -37.28 10.03
C GLU A 63 -24.88 -35.87 9.41
N GLY A 64 -24.38 -35.81 8.17
CA GLY A 64 -24.68 -34.73 7.22
C GLY A 64 -23.58 -34.50 6.18
N ILE A 65 -23.80 -34.98 4.96
CA ILE A 65 -23.19 -34.42 3.73
C ILE A 65 -24.35 -33.71 3.01
N PRO A 66 -24.18 -32.50 2.45
CA PRO A 66 -23.45 -32.41 1.18
C PRO A 66 -22.62 -31.12 1.01
N GLY A 67 -21.53 -31.23 0.25
CA GLY A 67 -20.80 -30.07 -0.26
C GLY A 67 -19.46 -29.88 0.46
N GLU A 68 -18.54 -30.79 0.17
CA GLU A 68 -17.11 -30.46 0.18
C GLU A 68 -16.95 -29.27 -0.79
N LEU A 69 -17.04 -28.05 -0.25
CA LEU A 69 -16.42 -26.91 -0.90
C LEU A 69 -14.95 -27.28 -0.92
N ILE A 70 -14.52 -27.87 -2.03
CA ILE A 70 -13.14 -27.79 -2.47
C ILE A 70 -12.88 -26.30 -2.47
N GLU A 71 -12.27 -25.84 -1.39
CA GLU A 71 -11.70 -24.52 -1.30
C GLU A 71 -10.60 -24.54 -2.35
N ASP A 72 -10.97 -24.17 -3.58
CA ASP A 72 -10.05 -23.72 -4.59
C ASP A 72 -9.38 -22.49 -3.97
N SER A 73 -8.41 -22.75 -3.08
CA SER A 73 -7.41 -21.80 -2.60
C SER A 73 -6.54 -21.44 -3.81
N LYS A 74 -7.19 -20.71 -4.73
CA LYS A 74 -6.63 -19.85 -5.76
C LYS A 74 -5.91 -18.66 -5.11
N PHE A 75 -6.12 -18.45 -3.81
CA PHE A 75 -5.28 -17.59 -3.00
C PHE A 75 -3.91 -18.23 -2.82
N VAL A 76 -3.02 -17.88 -3.75
CA VAL A 76 -1.58 -18.00 -3.54
C VAL A 76 -1.23 -17.02 -2.41
N PRO A 77 -0.76 -17.49 -1.24
CA PRO A 77 -0.22 -16.60 -0.22
C PRO A 77 0.89 -15.79 -0.86
N LEU A 78 0.76 -14.45 -0.84
CA LEU A 78 1.83 -13.57 -1.30
C LEU A 78 3.05 -13.85 -0.43
N ASN A 79 4.11 -14.37 -1.03
CA ASN A 79 5.37 -14.52 -0.31
C ASN A 79 6.01 -13.14 -0.26
N ALA A 80 6.64 -12.76 0.85
CA ALA A 80 7.48 -11.56 0.93
C ALA A 80 8.64 -11.57 -0.09
N GLU A 81 8.90 -12.74 -0.68
CA GLU A 81 9.91 -13.01 -1.70
C GLU A 81 9.34 -13.02 -3.13
N ASP A 82 8.02 -12.79 -3.30
CA ASP A 82 7.44 -12.68 -4.63
C ASP A 82 8.03 -11.43 -5.31
N PRO A 83 8.55 -11.58 -6.54
CA PRO A 83 9.27 -10.51 -7.21
C PRO A 83 8.32 -9.32 -7.43
N ARG A 84 8.70 -8.15 -6.91
CA ARG A 84 8.02 -6.89 -7.18
C ARG A 84 7.88 -6.72 -8.69
N TYR A 85 6.66 -6.49 -9.15
CA TYR A 85 6.39 -6.31 -10.57
C TYR A 85 6.34 -4.82 -10.91
N GLY A 86 7.03 -4.45 -12.00
CA GLY A 86 7.07 -3.07 -12.50
C GLY A 86 8.09 -2.16 -11.80
N PRO A 87 8.27 -0.94 -12.33
CA PRO A 87 9.12 0.07 -11.72
C PRO A 87 8.54 0.57 -10.38
N PRO A 88 9.35 0.97 -9.40
CA PRO A 88 8.85 1.57 -8.15
C PRO A 88 8.26 2.96 -8.44
N ALA A 89 6.94 3.03 -8.60
CA ALA A 89 6.26 4.26 -9.00
C ALA A 89 4.79 4.30 -8.57
N LEU A 90 4.27 5.52 -8.45
CA LEU A 90 2.85 5.85 -8.30
C LEU A 90 2.39 6.64 -9.53
N LEU A 91 1.43 6.10 -10.28
CA LEU A 91 0.78 6.83 -11.37
C LEU A 91 -0.56 7.39 -10.88
N LEU A 92 -0.66 8.71 -10.90
CA LEU A 92 -1.76 9.50 -10.35
C LEU A 92 -2.69 10.00 -11.46
N LEU A 93 -3.95 9.56 -11.44
CA LEU A 93 -5.02 10.00 -12.34
C LEU A 93 -6.02 10.85 -11.57
N GLY A 94 -6.43 11.99 -12.12
CA GLY A 94 -7.41 12.88 -11.48
C GLY A 94 -6.87 13.64 -10.26
N PHE A 95 -5.55 13.64 -10.06
CA PHE A 95 -4.86 14.41 -9.02
C PHE A 95 -4.37 15.75 -9.55
N GLU A 96 -4.34 16.76 -8.68
CA GLU A 96 -3.73 18.05 -8.97
C GLU A 96 -2.24 18.06 -8.59
N VAL A 97 -1.47 18.94 -9.22
CA VAL A 97 -0.01 18.99 -9.02
C VAL A 97 0.33 19.45 -7.60
N GLU A 98 -0.51 20.30 -7.03
CA GLU A 98 -0.43 20.79 -5.66
C GLU A 98 -0.59 19.67 -4.62
N GLU A 99 -1.27 18.57 -4.97
CA GLU A 99 -1.45 17.41 -4.10
C GLU A 99 -0.18 16.56 -3.99
N ALA A 100 0.76 16.68 -4.94
CA ALA A 100 2.01 15.94 -4.93
C ALA A 100 2.77 16.10 -3.61
N MET A 101 2.77 17.30 -3.03
CA MET A 101 3.49 17.59 -1.79
C MET A 101 2.98 16.75 -0.62
N LYS A 102 1.67 16.50 -0.54
CA LYS A 102 1.07 15.67 0.50
C LYS A 102 1.40 14.19 0.28
N ILE A 103 1.39 13.74 -0.97
CA ILE A 103 1.74 12.37 -1.33
C ILE A 103 3.23 12.11 -1.06
N GLN A 104 4.12 13.06 -1.40
CA GLN A 104 5.55 12.98 -1.08
C GLN A 104 5.79 12.93 0.43
N GLN A 105 5.04 13.72 1.21
CA GLN A 105 5.14 13.70 2.66
C GLN A 105 4.70 12.35 3.24
N LEU A 106 3.59 11.79 2.74
CA LEU A 106 3.15 10.42 3.10
C LEU A 106 4.23 9.39 2.77
N LEU A 107 4.77 9.42 1.55
CA LEU A 107 5.82 8.50 1.13
C LEU A 107 7.04 8.60 2.04
N LYS A 108 7.42 9.81 2.45
CA LYS A 108 8.53 10.02 3.39
C LYS A 108 8.25 9.42 4.78
N GLU A 109 7.02 9.53 5.27
CA GLU A 109 6.61 8.97 6.57
C GLU A 109 6.61 7.44 6.57
N LEU A 110 6.40 6.83 5.41
CA LEU A 110 6.39 5.38 5.20
C LEU A 110 7.73 4.82 4.70
N ASP A 111 8.82 5.61 4.71
CA ASP A 111 10.12 5.25 4.12
C ASP A 111 10.04 4.84 2.62
N GLY A 112 9.03 5.34 1.91
CA GLY A 112 8.69 5.07 0.52
C GLY A 112 9.25 6.07 -0.51
N GLU A 113 10.28 6.86 -0.14
CA GLU A 113 10.88 7.90 -1.00
C GLU A 113 11.49 7.35 -2.31
N PHE A 114 11.66 6.03 -2.41
CA PHE A 114 12.13 5.35 -3.60
C PHE A 114 11.08 5.26 -4.72
N LEU A 115 9.81 5.59 -4.43
CA LEU A 115 8.73 5.60 -5.41
C LEU A 115 8.72 6.90 -6.21
N GLU A 116 8.77 6.78 -7.54
CA GLU A 116 8.59 7.94 -8.43
C GLU A 116 7.10 8.32 -8.53
N ILE A 117 6.77 9.60 -8.36
CA ILE A 117 5.41 10.11 -8.60
C ILE A 117 5.28 10.53 -10.05
N ILE A 118 4.27 10.01 -10.74
CA ILE A 118 3.96 10.28 -12.13
C ILE A 118 2.53 10.77 -12.22
N PHE A 119 2.30 11.94 -12.82
CA PHE A 119 0.96 12.41 -13.16
C PHE A 119 0.54 11.89 -14.52
N CYS A 120 -0.68 11.37 -14.63
CA CYS A 120 -1.23 10.96 -15.92
C CYS A 120 -1.41 12.17 -16.85
N THR A 121 -0.85 12.09 -18.05
CA THR A 121 -1.02 13.09 -19.11
C THR A 121 -1.96 12.55 -20.20
N GLU A 122 -2.56 13.44 -21.00
CA GLU A 122 -3.53 13.06 -22.03
C GLU A 122 -2.98 12.03 -23.03
N ASP A 123 -1.69 12.10 -23.34
CA ASP A 123 -1.04 11.18 -24.28
C ASP A 123 -0.78 9.79 -23.69
N MET A 124 -0.83 9.62 -22.36
CA MET A 124 -0.71 8.32 -21.70
C MET A 124 -1.99 7.50 -21.76
N ILE A 125 -3.17 8.14 -21.82
CA ILE A 125 -4.48 7.47 -21.68
C ILE A 125 -4.67 6.34 -22.70
N THR A 126 -4.16 6.53 -23.92
CA THR A 126 -4.27 5.54 -25.01
C THR A 126 -3.13 4.53 -25.06
N ARG A 127 -2.14 4.66 -24.16
CA ARG A 127 -0.94 3.82 -24.12
C ARG A 127 -1.03 2.75 -23.03
N PRO A 128 -0.22 1.68 -23.13
CA PRO A 128 -0.16 0.64 -22.12
C PRO A 128 0.20 1.21 -20.74
N LEU A 129 -0.41 0.66 -19.67
CA LEU A 129 -0.08 1.03 -18.29
C LEU A 129 1.42 0.90 -18.00
N TRP A 130 2.06 -0.13 -18.55
CA TRP A 130 3.50 -0.34 -18.42
C TRP A 130 4.32 0.85 -18.91
N GLU A 131 3.94 1.44 -20.06
CA GLU A 131 4.64 2.58 -20.62
C GLU A 131 4.45 3.83 -19.76
N ALA A 132 3.22 4.08 -19.31
CA ALA A 132 2.92 5.20 -18.42
C ALA A 132 3.75 5.14 -17.12
N MET A 133 3.86 3.96 -16.52
CA MET A 133 4.65 3.71 -15.30
C MET A 133 6.16 3.90 -15.47
N ASN A 134 6.68 3.78 -16.69
CA ASN A 134 8.10 3.98 -16.98
C ASN A 134 8.41 5.42 -17.43
N THR A 135 7.43 6.32 -17.40
CA THR A 135 7.63 7.71 -17.82
C THR A 135 8.35 8.52 -16.75
N ARG A 136 9.40 9.22 -17.16
CA ARG A 136 10.13 10.14 -16.28
C ARG A 136 9.59 11.55 -16.40
N GLN A 137 9.21 12.14 -15.27
CA GLN A 137 8.71 13.51 -15.18
C GLN A 137 9.65 14.36 -14.31
N PRO A 138 10.68 15.01 -14.90
CA PRO A 138 11.72 15.70 -14.13
C PRO A 138 11.20 16.92 -13.33
N HIS A 139 10.10 17.53 -13.76
CA HIS A 139 9.48 18.68 -13.12
C HIS A 139 7.96 18.49 -13.04
N LEU A 140 7.46 18.02 -11.89
CA LEU A 140 6.02 17.74 -11.69
C LEU A 140 5.15 19.00 -11.92
N GLU A 141 5.66 20.16 -11.53
CA GLU A 141 5.04 21.49 -11.72
C GLU A 141 4.78 21.89 -13.18
N ALA A 142 5.55 21.33 -14.13
CA ALA A 142 5.42 21.64 -15.56
C ALA A 142 4.58 20.62 -16.33
N VAL A 143 4.13 19.54 -15.66
CA VAL A 143 3.40 18.45 -16.31
C VAL A 143 1.99 18.91 -16.68
N LYS A 144 1.59 18.64 -17.93
CA LYS A 144 0.21 18.87 -18.39
C LYS A 144 -0.65 17.68 -17.99
N VAL A 145 -1.10 17.69 -16.74
CA VAL A 145 -1.96 16.64 -16.19
C VAL A 145 -3.27 16.56 -16.97
N ALA A 146 -3.67 15.34 -17.31
CA ALA A 146 -4.95 15.07 -17.95
C ALA A 146 -6.11 15.50 -17.05
N LYS A 147 -7.17 16.03 -17.66
CA LYS A 147 -8.33 16.54 -16.91
C LYS A 147 -9.49 15.56 -16.99
N SER A 148 -10.42 15.69 -16.04
CA SER A 148 -11.68 14.94 -16.04
C SER A 148 -11.50 13.41 -15.98
N LEU A 149 -10.42 12.95 -15.36
CA LEU A 149 -10.20 11.54 -15.03
C LEU A 149 -10.71 11.23 -13.62
N PRO A 150 -11.18 10.00 -13.35
CA PRO A 150 -11.45 9.55 -11.99
C PRO A 150 -10.18 9.54 -11.15
N ARG A 151 -10.32 9.67 -9.83
CA ARG A 151 -9.21 9.61 -8.87
C ARG A 151 -8.74 8.17 -8.70
N ILE A 152 -7.74 7.78 -9.47
CA ILE A 152 -7.12 6.46 -9.43
C ILE A 152 -5.62 6.61 -9.16
N CYS A 153 -5.11 5.85 -8.20
CA CYS A 153 -3.68 5.73 -7.92
C CYS A 153 -3.24 4.31 -8.28
N PHE A 154 -2.44 4.18 -9.34
CA PHE A 154 -1.81 2.91 -9.66
C PHE A 154 -0.51 2.74 -8.87
N LEU A 155 -0.35 1.57 -8.26
CA LEU A 155 0.80 1.18 -7.44
C LEU A 155 1.69 0.21 -8.22
N SER A 156 3.00 0.46 -8.25
CA SER A 156 3.96 -0.40 -8.96
C SER A 156 5.24 -0.57 -8.18
N GLY A 157 5.88 -1.74 -8.28
CA GLY A 157 7.16 -2.02 -7.63
C GLY A 157 7.10 -2.14 -6.11
N LEU A 158 5.91 -2.42 -5.55
CA LEU A 158 5.68 -2.62 -4.12
C LEU A 158 5.26 -4.07 -3.82
N SER A 159 5.55 -4.54 -2.61
CA SER A 159 4.97 -5.78 -2.08
C SER A 159 3.50 -5.58 -1.71
N GLY A 160 2.75 -6.67 -1.51
CA GLY A 160 1.35 -6.58 -1.07
C GLY A 160 1.21 -5.87 0.28
N GLU A 161 2.15 -6.11 1.19
CA GLU A 161 2.22 -5.46 2.50
C GLU A 161 2.51 -3.96 2.37
N GLU A 162 3.51 -3.58 1.56
CA GLU A 162 3.83 -2.17 1.30
C GLU A 162 2.65 -1.43 0.66
N MET A 163 1.93 -2.07 -0.28
CA MET A 163 0.71 -1.51 -0.88
C MET A 163 -0.38 -1.28 0.15
N MET A 164 -0.68 -2.27 1.01
CA MET A 164 -1.71 -2.13 2.04
C MET A 164 -1.37 -1.02 3.04
N VAL A 165 -0.12 -0.93 3.48
CA VAL A 165 0.33 0.15 4.38
C VAL A 165 0.11 1.53 3.75
N LEU A 166 0.45 1.70 2.47
CA LEU A 166 0.22 2.96 1.75
C LEU A 166 -1.27 3.29 1.65
N ILE A 167 -2.11 2.30 1.30
CA ILE A 167 -3.56 2.47 1.17
C ILE A 167 -4.19 2.88 2.51
N ASP A 168 -3.81 2.22 3.60
CA ASP A 168 -4.35 2.48 4.94
C ASP A 168 -3.93 3.86 5.49
N ALA A 169 -2.71 4.31 5.16
CA ALA A 169 -2.19 5.61 5.59
C ALA A 169 -2.62 6.77 4.67
N PHE A 170 -3.07 6.50 3.44
CA PHE A 170 -3.47 7.54 2.50
C PHE A 170 -4.51 8.55 3.03
N PRO A 171 -5.55 8.16 3.79
CA PRO A 171 -6.50 9.11 4.38
C PRO A 171 -5.86 10.17 5.29
N GLU A 172 -4.70 9.88 5.88
CA GLU A 172 -3.98 10.81 6.78
C GLU A 172 -3.47 12.06 6.04
N THR A 173 -3.35 11.98 4.71
CA THR A 173 -3.01 13.13 3.84
C THR A 173 -4.09 14.22 3.81
N GLY A 174 -5.33 13.87 4.18
CA GLY A 174 -6.50 14.73 4.01
C GLY A 174 -6.82 15.06 2.55
N LEU A 175 -6.35 14.24 1.61
CA LEU A 175 -6.73 14.30 0.19
C LEU A 175 -8.12 13.67 -0.02
N GLU A 176 -8.74 13.98 -1.15
CA GLU A 176 -9.94 13.25 -1.57
C GLU A 176 -9.61 11.76 -1.78
N PRO A 177 -10.53 10.84 -1.43
CA PRO A 177 -10.34 9.41 -1.61
C PRO A 177 -9.95 9.04 -3.05
N ALA A 178 -9.14 8.00 -3.19
CA ALA A 178 -8.71 7.47 -4.47
C ALA A 178 -9.00 5.97 -4.55
N ILE A 179 -9.25 5.48 -5.76
CA ILE A 179 -9.30 4.06 -6.05
C ILE A 179 -7.87 3.59 -6.29
N PHE A 180 -7.46 2.51 -5.63
CA PHE A 180 -6.12 1.95 -5.77
C PHE A 180 -6.13 0.72 -6.66
N ALA A 181 -5.15 0.62 -7.55
CA ALA A 181 -4.96 -0.53 -8.42
C ALA A 181 -3.47 -0.86 -8.55
N ALA A 182 -3.12 -2.14 -8.65
CA ALA A 182 -1.72 -2.54 -8.83
C ALA A 182 -1.38 -2.72 -10.32
N LEU A 183 -0.16 -2.33 -10.71
CA LEU A 183 0.43 -2.82 -11.96
C LEU A 183 0.76 -4.31 -11.78
N VAL A 184 0.12 -5.16 -12.59
CA VAL A 184 0.34 -6.60 -12.62
C VAL A 184 0.55 -7.06 -14.06
N PRO A 185 1.13 -8.25 -14.31
CA PRO A 185 1.36 -8.74 -15.68
C PRO A 185 0.11 -8.71 -16.56
N ASN A 186 -1.06 -9.00 -15.98
CA ASN A 186 -2.32 -9.01 -16.72
C ASN A 186 -2.80 -7.62 -17.17
N SER A 187 -2.43 -6.54 -16.47
CA SER A 187 -2.83 -5.17 -16.78
C SER A 187 -1.76 -4.38 -17.53
N ALA A 188 -0.51 -4.87 -17.56
CA ALA A 188 0.64 -4.14 -18.07
C ALA A 188 0.50 -3.64 -19.52
N ASP A 189 0.01 -4.51 -20.41
CA ASP A 189 -0.11 -4.23 -21.84
C ASP A 189 -1.45 -3.58 -22.23
N LYS A 190 -2.38 -3.45 -21.27
CA LYS A 190 -3.68 -2.83 -21.52
C LYS A 190 -3.57 -1.31 -21.58
N PRO A 191 -4.27 -0.64 -22.51
CA PRO A 191 -4.38 0.81 -22.50
C PRO A 191 -4.95 1.33 -21.19
N LEU A 192 -4.45 2.47 -20.71
CA LEU A 192 -4.95 3.11 -19.49
C LEU A 192 -6.46 3.35 -19.54
N GLN A 193 -7.00 3.74 -20.70
CA GLN A 193 -8.44 3.94 -20.88
C GLN A 193 -9.25 2.68 -20.53
N GLU A 194 -8.84 1.51 -21.00
CA GLU A 194 -9.53 0.26 -20.71
C GLU A 194 -9.51 -0.04 -19.21
N LEU A 195 -8.36 0.15 -18.56
CA LEU A 195 -8.22 -0.06 -17.12
C LEU A 195 -9.05 0.91 -16.30
N ILE A 196 -9.15 2.18 -16.73
CA ILE A 196 -10.00 3.18 -16.08
C ILE A 196 -11.47 2.71 -16.11
N GLU A 197 -11.94 2.24 -17.26
CA GLU A 197 -13.31 1.73 -17.43
C GLU A 197 -13.57 0.47 -16.59
N GLU A 198 -12.63 -0.49 -16.59
CA GLU A 198 -12.71 -1.71 -15.79
C GLU A 198 -12.76 -1.41 -14.28
N ILE A 199 -11.81 -0.60 -13.79
CA ILE A 199 -11.70 -0.26 -12.36
C ILE A 199 -12.93 0.52 -11.89
N MET A 200 -13.42 1.46 -12.69
CA MET A 200 -14.62 2.21 -12.34
C MET A 200 -15.87 1.32 -12.31
N GLY A 201 -16.02 0.43 -13.29
CA GLY A 201 -17.12 -0.53 -13.31
C GLY A 201 -17.13 -1.44 -12.07
N ASP A 202 -15.96 -1.94 -11.68
CA ASP A 202 -15.81 -2.75 -10.47
C ASP A 202 -16.12 -1.94 -9.20
N HIS A 203 -15.63 -0.71 -9.11
CA HIS A 203 -15.84 0.16 -7.95
C HIS A 203 -17.32 0.51 -7.74
N GLU A 204 -18.05 0.80 -8.81
CA GLU A 204 -19.49 1.07 -8.77
C GLU A 204 -20.27 -0.15 -8.26
N MET A 205 -19.93 -1.35 -8.73
CA MET A 205 -20.57 -2.59 -8.30
C MET A 205 -20.31 -2.92 -6.83
N LEU A 206 -19.12 -2.62 -6.31
CA LEU A 206 -18.77 -2.84 -4.91
C LEU A 206 -19.45 -1.83 -3.99
N THR A 207 -19.52 -0.57 -4.42
CA THR A 207 -20.13 0.52 -3.63
C THR A 207 -21.66 0.39 -3.59
N ALA A 208 -22.29 -0.06 -4.67
CA ALA A 208 -23.75 -0.30 -4.71
C ALA A 208 -24.23 -1.42 -3.77
N LYS A 209 -23.32 -2.32 -3.33
CA LYS A 209 -23.65 -3.47 -2.46
C LYS A 209 -23.41 -3.20 -0.98
N GLN A 210 -22.81 -2.08 -0.60
CA GLN A 210 -22.65 -1.71 0.81
C GLN A 210 -23.97 -1.09 1.31
N PRO A 211 -24.77 -1.78 2.16
CA PRO A 211 -25.91 -1.13 2.78
C PRO A 211 -25.37 0.00 3.67
N SER A 212 -25.79 1.23 3.40
CA SER A 212 -25.54 2.37 4.27
C SER A 212 -25.99 2.02 5.68
N SER A 213 -25.04 1.73 6.56
CA SER A 213 -25.31 1.60 7.99
C SER A 213 -25.61 3.00 8.49
N THR A 214 -26.91 3.33 8.48
CA THR A 214 -27.48 4.56 9.04
C THR A 214 -27.62 4.40 10.55
#